data_AF-A0A0Q6FBX7-F1
#
_entry.id   AF-A0A0Q6FBX7-F1
#
_cell.length_a   1.000
_cell.length_b   1.000
_cell.length_c   1.000
_cell.angle_alpha   90.00
_cell.angle_beta   90.00
_cell.angle_gamma   90.00
#
_symmetry.space_group_name_H-M   'P 1'
#
loop_
_entity.id
_entity.type
_entity.pdbx_description
1 polymer ?
#
loop_
_entity_poly.entity_id
_entity_poly.type
_entity_poly.pdbx_seq_one_letter_code
_entity_poly.pdbx_strand_id
1 'polypeptide(L)'
;MTVTHTWQWGLVTISDPHALEPPRGEGRVVADGHWVVLHVAHAQDTSAVEVGATVHVEVRDAPHPRTARRVLYDHVLLTPRGAVAIGDAEHEVVVPAHPERTAVRVSMRAGDDPDRLTDVWVELAPDPYADR
;
A
#
# COMPACT_ATOMS: atom_id res chain seq x y z
N MET A 1 -14.29 -0.28 5.26
CA MET A 1 -13.64 -1.19 6.25
C MET A 1 -12.26 -0.65 6.57
N THR A 2 -11.77 -0.77 7.81
CA THR A 2 -10.40 -0.36 8.17
C THR A 2 -9.64 -1.50 8.82
N VAL A 3 -8.41 -1.73 8.38
CA VAL A 3 -7.46 -2.68 8.97
C VAL A 3 -6.16 -1.94 9.29
N THR A 4 -5.48 -2.31 10.37
CA THR A 4 -4.18 -1.74 10.72
C THR A 4 -3.27 -2.86 11.17
N HIS A 5 -2.07 -2.88 10.62
CA HIS A 5 -1.06 -3.87 10.94
C HIS A 5 0.33 -3.25 10.90
N THR A 6 1.30 -3.87 11.58
CA THR A 6 2.70 -3.43 11.59
C THR A 6 3.57 -4.50 10.95
N TRP A 7 4.36 -4.11 9.95
CA TRP A 7 5.31 -4.99 9.27
C TRP A 7 6.75 -4.58 9.57
N GLN A 8 7.64 -5.56 9.71
CA GLN A 8 9.00 -5.34 10.22
C GLN A 8 10.10 -5.59 9.18
N TRP A 9 9.75 -6.09 7.99
CA TRP A 9 10.70 -6.64 7.00
C TRP A 9 11.28 -5.62 6.00
N GLY A 10 11.09 -4.33 6.25
CA GLY A 10 11.67 -3.28 5.38
C GLY A 10 10.96 -3.13 4.03
N LEU A 11 9.92 -3.94 3.78
CA LEU A 11 9.03 -3.78 2.64
C LEU A 11 7.59 -4.15 3.02
N VAL A 12 6.64 -3.53 2.32
CA VAL A 12 5.22 -3.92 2.30
C VAL A 12 4.77 -3.96 0.85
N THR A 13 4.20 -5.07 0.41
CA THR A 13 3.61 -5.25 -0.92
C THR A 13 2.09 -5.07 -0.87
N ILE A 14 1.53 -4.63 -1.99
CA ILE A 14 0.09 -4.46 -2.22
C ILE A 14 -0.19 -5.01 -3.63
N SER A 15 -0.98 -6.06 -3.76
CA SER A 15 -1.24 -6.73 -5.05
C SER A 15 -2.56 -7.48 -5.08
N ASP A 16 -2.98 -7.97 -6.25
CA ASP A 16 -3.92 -9.09 -6.28
C ASP A 16 -3.28 -10.33 -5.60
N PRO A 17 -4.02 -11.14 -4.82
CA PRO A 17 -3.47 -12.30 -4.11
C PRO A 17 -2.83 -13.37 -5.00
N HIS A 18 -3.07 -13.35 -6.31
CA HIS A 18 -2.49 -14.29 -7.26
C HIS A 18 -1.45 -13.65 -8.20
N ALA A 19 -1.02 -12.42 -7.93
CA ALA A 19 0.06 -11.79 -8.68
C ALA A 19 1.36 -12.61 -8.51
N LEU A 20 2.12 -12.76 -9.59
CA LEU A 20 3.23 -13.72 -9.64
C LEU A 20 4.46 -13.26 -8.84
N GLU A 21 5.05 -12.13 -9.23
CA GLU A 21 6.25 -11.59 -8.58
C GLU A 21 6.21 -10.06 -8.56
N PRO A 22 6.65 -9.43 -7.45
CA PRO A 22 6.71 -7.98 -7.36
C PRO A 22 7.81 -7.39 -8.27
N PRO A 23 7.60 -6.20 -8.85
CA PRO A 23 8.61 -5.52 -9.63
C PRO A 23 9.80 -5.14 -8.74
N ARG A 24 10.99 -5.17 -9.33
CA ARG A 24 12.21 -4.62 -8.73
C ARG A 24 12.42 -3.20 -9.22
N GLY A 25 12.85 -2.33 -8.32
CA GLY A 25 13.14 -0.94 -8.68
C GLY A 25 13.82 -0.20 -7.55
N GLU A 26 14.27 1.01 -7.88
CA GLU A 26 14.84 1.94 -6.92
C GLU A 26 13.76 2.92 -6.43
N GLY A 27 13.90 3.42 -5.21
CA GLY A 27 12.98 4.37 -4.60
C GLY A 27 12.16 3.78 -3.45
N ARG A 28 11.25 4.58 -2.91
CA ARG A 28 10.39 4.20 -1.77
C ARG A 28 9.08 3.54 -2.17
N VAL A 29 8.63 3.80 -3.39
CA VAL A 29 7.48 3.15 -4.00
C VAL A 29 7.88 2.65 -5.38
N VAL A 30 7.71 1.35 -5.63
CA VAL A 30 7.90 0.71 -6.93
C VAL A 30 6.58 0.06 -7.32
N ALA A 31 6.09 0.25 -8.55
CA ALA A 31 4.78 -0.26 -8.94
C ALA A 31 4.71 -0.56 -10.44
N ASP A 32 3.88 -1.54 -10.81
CA ASP A 32 3.69 -1.99 -12.19
C ASP A 32 2.23 -2.37 -12.51
N GLY A 33 1.25 -1.65 -11.98
CA GLY A 33 -0.18 -1.91 -12.24
C GLY A 33 -0.72 -3.23 -11.68
N HIS A 34 0.13 -4.20 -11.34
CA HIS A 34 -0.18 -5.43 -10.63
C HIS A 34 0.31 -5.42 -9.19
N TRP A 35 1.37 -4.65 -8.93
CA TRP A 35 1.94 -4.46 -7.61
C TRP A 35 2.14 -3.00 -7.26
N VAL A 36 2.11 -2.72 -5.96
CA VAL A 36 2.77 -1.59 -5.32
C VAL A 36 3.67 -2.15 -4.23
N VAL A 37 4.94 -1.79 -4.25
CA VAL A 37 5.95 -2.18 -3.28
C VAL A 37 6.40 -0.93 -2.55
N LEU A 38 6.24 -0.93 -1.24
CA LEU A 38 6.67 0.14 -0.35
C LEU A 38 7.93 -0.28 0.37
N HIS A 39 9.02 0.46 0.23
CA HIS A 39 10.23 0.25 1.04
C HIS A 39 10.08 1.01 2.35
N VAL A 40 9.81 0.28 3.42
CA VAL A 40 9.56 0.81 4.77
C VAL A 40 10.80 0.73 5.63
N ALA A 41 10.81 1.45 6.76
CA ALA A 41 11.96 1.43 7.66
C ALA A 41 12.20 0.00 8.21
N HIS A 42 13.43 -0.51 8.06
CA HIS A 42 13.81 -1.85 8.52
C HIS A 42 14.58 -1.82 9.84
N ALA A 43 14.46 -2.90 10.64
CA ALA A 43 15.14 -3.03 11.92
C ALA A 43 16.67 -2.88 11.86
N GLN A 44 17.27 -3.17 10.70
CA GLN A 44 18.71 -3.02 10.49
C GLN A 44 19.12 -1.59 10.06
N ASP A 45 18.18 -0.72 9.72
CA ASP A 45 18.46 0.65 9.28
C ASP A 45 18.59 1.63 10.46
N THR A 46 18.27 1.19 11.68
CA THR A 46 18.27 2.05 12.87
C THR A 46 18.81 1.31 14.09
N SER A 47 19.44 2.03 15.03
CA SER A 47 19.88 1.49 16.32
C SER A 47 18.75 1.44 17.38
N ALA A 48 17.48 1.53 16.97
CA ALA A 48 16.32 1.64 17.85
C ALA A 48 15.54 0.32 17.97
N VAL A 49 14.84 0.13 19.10
CA VAL A 49 14.23 -1.15 19.53
C VAL A 49 12.82 -1.37 18.95
N GLU A 50 12.16 -0.34 18.43
CA GLU A 50 10.84 -0.44 17.81
C GLU A 50 10.96 -0.12 16.32
N VAL A 51 10.99 -1.16 15.48
CA VAL A 51 11.18 -0.98 14.05
C VAL A 51 10.13 -1.73 13.25
N GLY A 52 9.59 -1.02 12.27
CA GLY A 52 8.54 -1.46 11.37
C GLY A 52 7.74 -0.27 10.85
N ALA A 53 6.88 -0.52 9.86
CA ALA A 53 5.86 0.42 9.44
C ALA A 53 4.49 -0.06 9.85
N THR A 54 3.72 0.84 10.44
CA THR A 54 2.29 0.66 10.60
C THR A 54 1.63 1.07 9.29
N VAL A 55 0.87 0.17 8.66
CA VAL A 55 0.04 0.51 7.50
C VAL A 55 -1.43 0.41 7.89
N HIS A 56 -2.11 1.52 7.64
CA HIS A 56 -3.54 1.68 7.82
C HIS A 56 -4.23 1.49 6.47
N VAL A 57 -5.00 0.41 6.36
CA VAL A 57 -5.73 0.06 5.14
C VAL A 57 -7.18 0.49 5.28
N GLU A 58 -7.69 1.28 4.35
CA GLU A 58 -9.07 1.73 4.32
C GLU A 58 -9.74 1.39 2.98
N VAL A 59 -10.75 0.53 3.04
CA VAL A 59 -11.60 0.17 1.89
C VAL A 59 -12.82 1.08 1.86
N ARG A 60 -13.04 1.74 0.72
CA ARG A 60 -14.11 2.71 0.46
C ARG A 60 -14.97 2.28 -0.73
N ASP A 61 -16.25 2.66 -0.69
CA ASP A 61 -17.20 2.50 -1.80
C ASP A 61 -17.31 3.75 -2.70
N ALA A 62 -16.49 4.77 -2.43
CA ALA A 62 -16.46 6.03 -3.17
C ALA A 62 -15.01 6.41 -3.51
N PRO A 63 -14.78 7.26 -4.54
CA PRO A 63 -13.46 7.75 -4.89
C PRO A 63 -12.71 8.37 -3.70
N HIS A 64 -11.39 8.35 -3.75
CA HIS A 64 -10.57 8.89 -2.66
C HIS A 64 -10.93 10.36 -2.36
N PRO A 65 -11.21 10.71 -1.09
CA PRO A 65 -11.46 12.09 -0.72
C PRO A 65 -10.19 12.94 -0.91
N ARG A 66 -10.34 14.26 -0.83
CA ARG A 66 -9.16 15.13 -0.67
C ARG A 66 -8.46 14.81 0.64
N THR A 67 -7.15 14.75 0.61
CA THR A 67 -6.32 14.43 1.78
C THR A 67 -5.30 15.54 2.02
N ALA A 68 -5.06 15.86 3.30
CA ALA A 68 -3.95 16.70 3.72
C ALA A 68 -2.63 15.91 3.87
N ARG A 69 -2.69 14.58 3.76
CA ARG A 69 -1.52 13.69 3.75
C ARG A 69 -0.71 13.88 2.48
N ARG A 70 0.60 13.66 2.57
CA ARG A 70 1.49 13.59 1.40
C ARG A 70 1.20 12.30 0.65
N VAL A 71 0.85 12.42 -0.63
CA VAL A 71 0.59 11.27 -1.50
C VAL A 71 1.93 10.74 -2.05
N LEU A 72 2.14 9.44 -1.90
CA LEU A 72 3.32 8.71 -2.40
C LEU A 72 3.00 7.93 -3.68
N TYR A 73 1.73 7.51 -3.82
CA TYR A 73 1.22 6.76 -4.97
C TYR A 73 -0.28 7.01 -5.11
N ASP A 74 -0.79 7.17 -6.33
CA ASP A 74 -2.22 7.34 -6.62
C ASP A 74 -2.52 6.84 -8.05
N HIS A 75 -2.70 5.53 -8.17
CA HIS A 75 -2.96 4.87 -9.46
C HIS A 75 -3.85 3.63 -9.28
N VAL A 76 -4.23 3.03 -10.41
CA VAL A 76 -5.08 1.85 -10.45
C VAL A 76 -4.24 0.57 -10.40
N LEU A 77 -4.67 -0.37 -9.55
CA LEU A 77 -4.17 -1.73 -9.44
C LEU A 77 -5.16 -2.69 -10.12
N LEU A 78 -4.65 -3.67 -10.87
CA LEU A 78 -5.45 -4.75 -11.42
C LEU A 78 -5.78 -5.77 -10.32
N THR A 79 -7.07 -5.96 -10.07
CA THR A 79 -7.62 -6.77 -8.97
C THR A 79 -8.74 -7.68 -9.48
N PRO A 80 -8.47 -8.58 -10.44
CA PRO A 80 -9.50 -9.43 -11.06
C PRO A 80 -10.28 -10.28 -10.05
N ARG A 81 -9.74 -10.52 -8.86
CA ARG A 81 -10.42 -11.29 -7.79
C ARG A 81 -11.28 -10.44 -6.87
N GLY A 82 -11.26 -9.11 -6.99
CA GLY A 82 -11.94 -8.22 -6.04
C GLY A 82 -11.35 -8.27 -4.63
N ALA A 83 -10.04 -8.55 -4.53
CA ALA A 83 -9.30 -8.60 -3.29
C ALA A 83 -7.90 -8.03 -3.49
N VAL A 84 -7.31 -7.53 -2.40
CA VAL A 84 -5.93 -7.07 -2.36
C VAL A 84 -5.22 -7.75 -1.20
N ALA A 85 -4.08 -8.36 -1.51
CA ALA A 85 -3.09 -8.84 -0.57
C ALA A 85 -2.20 -7.68 -0.13
N ILE A 86 -2.01 -7.51 1.19
CA ILE A 86 -1.12 -6.49 1.78
C ILE A 86 -0.23 -7.18 2.78
N GLY A 87 1.08 -7.19 2.54
CA GLY A 87 1.95 -8.05 3.32
C GLY A 87 3.43 -7.85 3.11
N ASP A 88 4.21 -8.67 3.80
CA ASP A 88 5.61 -8.92 3.50
C ASP A 88 5.82 -10.43 3.22
N ALA A 89 7.08 -10.87 3.21
CA ALA A 89 7.40 -12.28 2.95
C ALA A 89 6.92 -13.25 4.05
N GLU A 90 6.59 -12.76 5.25
CA GLU A 90 6.17 -13.58 6.38
C GLU A 90 4.68 -13.51 6.66
N HIS A 91 4.10 -12.30 6.57
CA HIS A 91 2.72 -12.05 6.96
C HIS A 91 1.99 -11.22 5.91
N GLU A 92 0.87 -11.76 5.45
CA GLU A 92 -0.05 -11.12 4.53
C GLU A 92 -1.44 -11.01 5.14
N VAL A 93 -2.09 -9.87 4.90
CA VAL A 93 -3.51 -9.67 5.14
C VAL A 93 -4.20 -9.48 3.80
N VAL A 94 -5.22 -10.30 3.54
CA VAL A 94 -6.09 -10.14 2.38
C VAL A 94 -7.33 -9.33 2.78
N VAL A 95 -7.59 -8.26 2.04
CA VAL A 95 -8.76 -7.41 2.24
C VAL A 95 -9.65 -7.39 0.98
N PRO A 96 -10.98 -7.19 1.12
CA PRO A 96 -11.85 -6.94 -0.01
C PRO A 96 -11.40 -5.69 -0.77
N ALA A 97 -11.55 -5.73 -2.10
CA ALA A 97 -11.25 -4.65 -3.01
C ALA A 97 -12.28 -4.60 -4.15
N HIS A 98 -12.12 -3.66 -5.08
CA HIS A 98 -13.03 -3.56 -6.22
C HIS A 98 -12.65 -4.58 -7.29
N PRO A 99 -13.61 -5.29 -7.90
CA PRO A 99 -13.29 -6.31 -8.90
C PRO A 99 -12.70 -5.67 -10.15
N GLU A 100 -11.82 -6.40 -10.82
CA GLU A 100 -11.09 -6.02 -12.04
C GLU A 100 -10.05 -4.92 -11.82
N ARG A 101 -10.45 -3.79 -11.24
CA ARG A 101 -9.62 -2.60 -11.06
C ARG A 101 -9.95 -1.90 -9.75
N THR A 102 -8.92 -1.64 -8.94
CA THR A 102 -9.03 -0.89 -7.69
C THR A 102 -8.16 0.35 -7.77
N ALA A 103 -8.73 1.53 -7.49
CA ALA A 103 -7.93 2.72 -7.26
C ALA A 103 -7.21 2.58 -5.91
N VAL A 104 -5.89 2.74 -5.93
CA VAL A 104 -5.03 2.62 -4.76
C VAL A 104 -4.31 3.95 -4.55
N ARG A 105 -4.50 4.52 -3.37
CA ARG A 105 -3.72 5.66 -2.91
C ARG A 105 -2.88 5.27 -1.70
N VAL A 106 -1.57 5.50 -1.81
CA VAL A 106 -0.65 5.40 -0.68
C VAL A 106 -0.24 6.80 -0.25
N SER A 107 -0.33 7.07 1.05
CA SER A 107 0.00 8.38 1.61
C SER A 107 0.64 8.28 2.99
N MET A 108 1.32 9.34 3.41
CA MET A 108 1.95 9.48 4.73
C MET A 108 1.65 10.86 5.31
N ARG A 109 1.95 11.11 6.58
CA ARG A 109 1.76 12.46 7.14
C ARG A 109 2.64 13.46 6.39
N ALA A 110 2.12 14.66 6.17
CA ALA A 110 2.79 15.65 5.32
C ALA A 110 4.14 16.15 5.85
N GLY A 111 4.36 16.10 7.17
CA GLY A 111 5.61 16.53 7.81
C GLY A 111 6.60 15.41 8.13
N ASP A 112 6.24 14.16 7.84
CA ASP A 112 7.12 13.01 8.12
C ASP A 112 8.22 12.90 7.06
N ASP A 113 9.34 12.29 7.45
CA ASP A 113 10.49 12.06 6.58
C ASP A 113 10.14 11.02 5.50
N PRO A 114 10.10 11.39 4.21
CA PRO A 114 9.77 10.46 3.13
C PRO A 114 10.79 9.33 2.98
N ASP A 115 12.00 9.48 3.52
CA ASP A 115 13.01 8.45 3.51
C ASP A 115 12.82 7.41 4.63
N ARG A 116 11.85 7.63 5.53
CA ARG A 116 11.53 6.76 6.67
C ARG A 116 10.02 6.52 6.78
N LEU A 117 9.50 5.67 5.90
CA LEU A 117 8.10 5.26 5.95
C LEU A 117 7.86 4.39 7.20
N THR A 118 7.19 4.97 8.19
CA THR A 118 6.89 4.35 9.50
C THR A 118 5.40 4.32 9.80
N ASP A 119 4.64 5.28 9.24
CA ASP A 119 3.19 5.36 9.35
C ASP A 119 2.60 5.70 7.96
N VAL A 120 1.86 4.76 7.37
CA VAL A 120 1.40 4.83 5.98
C VAL A 120 -0.08 4.50 5.90
N TRP A 121 -0.80 5.19 5.02
CA TRP A 121 -2.20 4.91 4.71
C TRP A 121 -2.35 4.39 3.29
N VAL A 122 -2.99 3.25 3.17
CA VAL A 122 -3.40 2.62 1.91
C VAL A 122 -4.91 2.73 1.80
N GLU A 123 -5.39 3.56 0.89
CA GLU A 123 -6.81 3.69 0.60
C GLU A 123 -7.13 2.87 -0.66
N LEU A 124 -8.16 2.04 -0.60
CA LEU A 124 -8.71 1.26 -1.71
C LEU A 124 -10.09 1.81 -2.07
N ALA A 125 -10.29 2.19 -3.33
CA ALA A 125 -11.51 2.81 -3.82
C ALA A 125 -11.89 2.29 -5.21
N PRO A 126 -13.12 2.55 -5.70
CA PRO A 126 -13.50 2.24 -7.07
C PRO A 126 -12.59 2.96 -8.07
N ASP A 127 -12.29 2.32 -9.20
CA ASP A 127 -11.58 2.96 -10.32
C ASP A 127 -12.39 4.19 -10.81
N PRO A 128 -11.85 5.42 -10.72
CA PRO A 128 -12.56 6.63 -11.14
C PRO A 128 -12.83 6.70 -12.65
N TYR A 129 -12.29 5.76 -13.42
CA TYR A 129 -12.45 5.67 -14.87
C TYR A 129 -13.22 4.43 -15.34
N ALA A 130 -13.82 3.65 -14.43
CA ALA A 130 -14.53 2.41 -14.78
C ALA A 130 -15.74 2.61 -15.73
N ASP A 131 -16.33 3.81 -15.74
CA ASP A 131 -17.52 4.14 -16.54
C ASP A 131 -17.19 4.84 -17.89
N ARG A 132 -15.93 4.84 -18.32
CA ARG A 132 -15.47 5.49 -19.57
C ARG A 132 -15.04 4.48 -20.62
#